data_AF-A0A6C0BYP1-F1
#
_entry.id   AF-A0A6C0BYP1-F1
#
_cell.length_a   1.000
_cell.length_b   1.000
_cell.length_c   1.000
_cell.angle_alpha   90.00
_cell.angle_beta   90.00
_cell.angle_gamma   90.00
#
_symmetry.space_group_name_H-M   'P 1'
#
loop_
_entity.id
_entity.type
_entity.pdbx_description
1 polymer ?
#
loop_
_entity_poly.entity_id
_entity_poly.type
_entity_poly.pdbx_seq_one_letter_code
_entity_poly.pdbx_strand_id
1 'polypeptide(L)'
;MKVTSAKTLHPVEVISLAERSLWGERNKLLNHHKSYAVRSSYYPHNMDEWHEKETEICREYNMKIARLNHVRREIHRTRYESIHSLNKVDRDDYDSDATETDITPSMSQDTQYTQDTQHAQNTQMYICRLKKFIHDQVQLLWY
;
A
#
# COMPACT_ATOMS: atom_id res chain seq x y z
N MET A 1 -19.15 -20.32 26.24
CA MET A 1 -18.56 -19.09 25.66
C MET A 1 -17.62 -19.51 24.54
N LYS A 2 -17.92 -19.14 23.28
CA LYS A 2 -17.06 -19.49 22.14
C LYS A 2 -15.86 -18.54 22.14
N VAL A 3 -14.68 -19.06 22.47
CA VAL A 3 -13.41 -18.35 22.32
C VAL A 3 -13.25 -18.08 20.83
N THR A 4 -13.47 -16.82 20.44
CA THR A 4 -13.27 -16.40 19.05
C THR A 4 -11.83 -16.65 18.69
N SER A 5 -11.65 -17.41 17.61
CA SER A 5 -10.38 -17.74 16.95
C SER A 5 -9.34 -16.67 17.23
N ALA A 6 -8.28 -17.05 17.94
CA ALA A 6 -7.06 -16.28 18.00
C ALA A 6 -6.62 -16.08 16.55
N LYS A 7 -6.98 -14.92 15.98
CA LYS A 7 -6.38 -14.43 14.74
C LYS A 7 -4.90 -14.51 15.01
N THR A 8 -4.23 -15.49 14.44
CA THR A 8 -2.79 -15.65 14.45
C THR A 8 -2.26 -14.30 14.04
N LEU A 9 -1.74 -13.54 15.01
CA LEU A 9 -1.21 -12.21 14.76
C LEU A 9 -0.04 -12.43 13.81
N HIS A 10 -0.30 -12.18 12.52
CA HIS A 10 0.73 -12.31 11.51
C HIS A 10 1.91 -11.44 11.94
N PRO A 11 3.14 -11.96 11.80
CA PRO A 11 4.34 -11.18 12.08
C PRO A 11 4.25 -9.81 11.41
N VAL A 12 4.66 -8.78 12.15
CA VAL A 12 4.67 -7.42 11.63
C VAL A 12 5.73 -7.33 10.54
N GLU A 13 5.29 -7.13 9.31
CA GLU A 13 6.15 -6.90 8.15
C GLU A 13 6.57 -5.43 8.09
N VAL A 14 7.82 -5.16 7.69
CA VAL A 14 8.36 -3.80 7.54
C VAL A 14 8.95 -3.67 6.13
N ILE A 15 8.10 -3.33 5.16
CA ILE A 15 8.41 -3.31 3.72
C ILE A 15 8.19 -1.91 3.14
N SER A 16 7.14 -1.19 3.55
CA SER A 16 6.91 0.17 3.06
C SER A 16 7.79 1.19 3.77
N LEU A 17 7.94 2.37 3.16
CA LEU A 17 8.68 3.47 3.78
C LEU A 17 8.03 3.92 5.09
N ALA A 18 6.69 3.98 5.14
CA ALA A 18 5.95 4.36 6.32
C ALA A 18 6.18 3.38 7.49
N GLU A 19 6.18 2.08 7.20
CA GLU A 19 6.48 1.04 8.22
C GLU A 19 7.92 1.13 8.70
N ARG A 20 8.89 1.36 7.80
CA ARG A 20 10.29 1.58 8.17
C ARG A 20 10.46 2.79 9.08
N SER A 21 9.73 3.88 8.83
CA SER A 21 9.75 5.07 9.68
C SER A 21 9.30 4.75 11.09
N LEU A 22 8.14 4.09 11.25
CA LEU A 22 7.64 3.66 12.55
C LEU A 22 8.58 2.68 13.25
N TRP A 23 9.22 1.78 12.51
CA TRP A 23 10.21 0.88 13.08
C TRP A 23 11.46 1.63 13.58
N GLY A 24 11.89 2.65 12.84
CA GLY A 24 12.98 3.55 13.25
C GLY A 24 12.64 4.32 14.53
N GLU A 25 11.45 4.90 14.61
CA GLU A 25 10.94 5.58 15.81
C GLU A 25 10.88 4.64 17.01
N ARG A 26 10.35 3.43 16.83
CA ARG A 26 10.33 2.38 17.85
C ARG A 26 11.74 2.12 18.38
N ASN A 27 12.71 1.91 17.50
CA ASN A 27 14.09 1.63 17.90
C ASN A 27 14.74 2.82 18.62
N LYS A 28 14.49 4.04 18.16
CA LYS A 28 14.98 5.26 18.84
C LYS A 28 14.44 5.36 20.26
N LEU A 29 13.14 5.10 20.43
CA LEU A 29 12.47 5.15 21.73
C LEU A 29 12.95 4.03 22.66
N LEU A 30 13.09 2.81 22.14
CA LEU A 30 13.64 1.69 22.90
C LEU A 30 15.09 1.92 23.32
N ASN A 31 15.93 2.49 22.45
CA ASN A 31 17.31 2.81 22.78
C ASN A 31 17.39 3.87 23.89
N HIS A 32 16.51 4.87 23.84
CA HIS A 32 16.41 5.86 24.91
C HIS A 32 15.93 5.24 26.23
N HIS A 33 14.89 4.39 26.20
CA HIS A 33 14.37 3.68 27.38
C HIS A 33 15.41 2.74 28.01
N LYS A 34 16.24 2.12 27.17
CA LYS A 34 17.35 1.24 27.58
C LYS A 34 18.59 1.98 28.05
N SER A 35 18.63 3.31 27.87
CA SER A 35 19.75 4.10 28.36
C SER A 35 19.87 3.98 29.87
N TYR A 36 21.11 4.06 30.36
CA TYR A 36 21.38 3.97 31.79
C TYR A 36 20.62 5.04 32.58
N ALA A 37 20.57 6.27 32.07
CA ALA A 37 19.90 7.40 32.72
C ALA A 37 18.41 7.14 32.98
N VAL A 38 17.71 6.54 32.00
CA VAL A 38 16.31 6.16 32.18
C VAL A 38 16.20 4.95 33.10
N ARG A 39 16.99 3.89 32.87
CA ARG A 39 16.92 2.68 33.70
C ARG A 39 17.24 2.95 35.18
N SER A 40 18.15 3.87 35.48
CA SER A 40 18.55 4.20 36.85
C SER A 40 17.44 4.87 37.65
N SER A 41 16.46 5.53 37.01
CA SER A 41 15.31 6.10 37.74
C SER A 41 14.33 5.04 38.23
N TYR A 42 14.38 3.83 37.67
CA TYR A 42 13.54 2.69 38.05
C TYR A 42 14.26 1.73 38.99
N TYR A 43 15.58 1.60 38.84
CA TYR A 43 16.38 0.70 39.65
C TYR A 43 16.49 1.18 41.11
N PRO A 44 16.47 0.28 42.12
CA PRO A 44 16.21 -1.17 42.00
C PRO A 44 14.74 -1.56 42.12
N HIS A 45 13.88 -0.68 42.64
CA HIS A 45 12.56 -1.08 43.15
C HIS A 45 11.46 -1.14 42.08
N ASN A 46 11.54 -0.33 41.03
CA ASN A 46 10.47 -0.18 40.02
C ASN A 46 10.85 -0.84 38.69
N MET A 47 11.63 -1.92 38.73
CA MET A 47 12.07 -2.62 37.52
C MET A 47 10.91 -3.24 36.74
N ASP A 48 9.83 -3.63 37.41
CA ASP A 48 8.63 -4.18 36.76
C ASP A 48 7.95 -3.13 35.86
N GLU A 49 7.78 -1.90 36.36
CA GLU A 49 7.26 -0.77 35.56
C GLU A 49 8.16 -0.46 34.36
N TRP A 50 9.47 -0.62 34.52
CA TRP A 50 10.43 -0.43 33.43
C TRP A 50 10.23 -1.48 32.33
N HIS A 51 10.02 -2.74 32.69
CA HIS A 51 9.72 -3.82 31.75
C HIS A 51 8.34 -3.67 31.10
N GLU A 52 7.34 -3.22 31.85
CA GLU A 52 6.01 -2.95 31.33
C GLU A 52 6.05 -1.83 30.28
N LYS A 53 6.77 -0.74 30.55
CA LYS A 53 6.98 0.33 29.56
C LYS A 53 7.70 -0.17 28.31
N GLU A 54 8.73 -1.00 28.43
CA GLU A 54 9.40 -1.59 27.26
C GLU A 54 8.42 -2.40 26.40
N THR A 55 7.56 -3.17 27.06
CA THR A 55 6.54 -4.01 26.41
C THR A 55 5.47 -3.15 25.74
N GLU A 56 5.02 -2.09 26.39
CA GLU A 56 4.01 -1.17 25.85
C GLU A 56 4.53 -0.45 24.60
N ILE A 57 5.79 0.01 24.62
CA ILE A 57 6.46 0.58 23.43
C ILE A 57 6.44 -0.43 22.27
N CYS A 58 6.80 -1.69 22.55
CA CYS A 58 6.77 -2.72 21.51
C CYS A 58 5.35 -2.95 20.98
N ARG A 59 4.37 -3.04 21.87
CA ARG A 59 2.98 -3.29 21.54
C ARG A 59 2.39 -2.18 20.68
N GLU A 60 2.52 -0.92 21.09
CA GLU A 60 1.95 0.22 20.38
C GLU A 60 2.47 0.31 18.94
N TYR A 61 3.79 0.25 18.76
CA TYR A 61 4.38 0.36 17.44
C TYR A 61 4.08 -0.88 16.58
N ASN A 62 4.07 -2.08 17.16
CA ASN A 62 3.65 -3.28 16.43
C ASN A 62 2.19 -3.18 15.96
N MET A 63 1.29 -2.64 16.78
CA MET A 63 -0.09 -2.39 16.37
C MET A 63 -0.19 -1.36 15.25
N LYS A 64 0.57 -0.25 15.32
CA LYS A 64 0.60 0.77 14.26
C LYS A 64 1.09 0.18 12.93
N ILE A 65 2.19 -0.58 12.96
CA ILE A 65 2.74 -1.20 11.75
C ILE A 65 1.81 -2.31 11.23
N ALA A 66 1.16 -3.08 12.11
CA ALA A 66 0.16 -4.07 11.69
C ALA A 66 -1.02 -3.44 10.94
N ARG A 67 -1.46 -2.23 11.35
CA ARG A 67 -2.49 -1.47 10.62
C ARG A 67 -2.00 -1.06 9.24
N LEU A 68 -0.77 -0.56 9.10
CA LEU A 68 -0.20 -0.23 7.80
C LEU A 68 -0.05 -1.45 6.89
N ASN A 69 0.38 -2.59 7.44
CA ASN A 69 0.43 -3.85 6.71
C ASN A 69 -0.95 -4.29 6.21
N HIS A 70 -1.99 -4.10 7.02
CA HIS A 70 -3.36 -4.40 6.62
C HIS A 70 -3.78 -3.53 5.44
N VAL A 71 -3.61 -2.21 5.53
CA VAL A 71 -3.94 -1.27 4.46
C VAL A 71 -3.16 -1.57 3.19
N ARG A 72 -1.86 -1.86 3.29
CA ARG A 72 -1.03 -2.24 2.13
C ARG A 72 -1.58 -3.49 1.44
N ARG A 73 -1.93 -4.53 2.20
CA ARG A 73 -2.48 -5.78 1.65
C ARG A 73 -3.82 -5.56 0.98
N GLU A 74 -4.68 -4.70 1.55
CA GLU A 74 -5.97 -4.35 0.95
C GLU A 74 -5.77 -3.63 -0.39
N ILE A 75 -4.90 -2.61 -0.43
CA ILE A 75 -4.60 -1.88 -1.67
C ILE A 75 -4.04 -2.83 -2.74
N HIS A 76 -3.12 -3.72 -2.37
CA HIS A 76 -2.58 -4.72 -3.30
C HIS A 76 -3.66 -5.66 -3.82
N ARG A 77 -4.56 -6.12 -2.95
CA ARG A 77 -5.68 -6.98 -3.33
C ARG A 77 -6.60 -6.28 -4.33
N THR A 78 -7.08 -5.08 -4.01
CA THR A 78 -7.98 -4.32 -4.89
C THR A 78 -7.36 -4.04 -6.25
N ARG A 79 -6.06 -3.70 -6.30
CA ARG A 79 -5.34 -3.52 -7.57
C ARG A 79 -5.26 -4.81 -8.38
N TYR A 80 -4.94 -5.93 -7.73
CA TYR A 80 -4.86 -7.22 -8.39
C TYR A 80 -6.22 -7.66 -8.95
N GLU A 81 -7.28 -7.51 -8.16
CA GLU A 81 -8.65 -7.81 -8.58
C GLU A 81 -9.09 -6.93 -9.76
N SER A 82 -8.78 -5.63 -9.74
CA SER A 82 -9.09 -4.70 -10.84
C SER A 82 -8.35 -5.04 -12.13
N ILE A 83 -7.06 -5.42 -12.06
CA ILE A 83 -6.30 -5.84 -13.25
C ILE A 83 -6.85 -7.17 -13.77
N HIS A 84 -7.16 -8.10 -12.87
CA HIS A 84 -7.70 -9.40 -13.25
C HIS A 84 -9.08 -9.30 -13.89
N SER A 85 -9.94 -8.37 -13.45
CA SER A 85 -11.24 -8.13 -14.09
C SER A 85 -11.11 -7.51 -15.47
N LEU A 86 -10.14 -6.61 -15.69
CA LEU A 86 -9.89 -6.01 -17.02
C LEU A 86 -9.42 -7.07 -18.02
N ASN A 87 -8.51 -7.95 -17.63
CA ASN A 87 -7.98 -9.01 -18.50
C ASN A 87 -9.02 -10.07 -18.93
N LYS A 88 -10.22 -10.09 -18.35
CA LYS A 88 -11.30 -11.02 -18.73
C LYS A 88 -12.19 -10.49 -19.86
N VAL A 89 -12.17 -9.19 -20.14
CA VAL A 89 -13.10 -8.57 -21.11
C VAL A 89 -12.63 -8.72 -22.56
N ASP A 90 -11.34 -8.98 -22.79
CA ASP A 90 -10.76 -9.05 -24.14
C ASP A 90 -10.88 -10.43 -24.83
N ARG A 91 -11.63 -11.40 -24.29
CA ARG A 91 -11.64 -12.79 -24.81
C ARG A 91 -12.94 -13.31 -25.42
N ASP A 92 -14.03 -12.55 -25.35
CA ASP A 92 -15.37 -13.10 -25.66
C ASP A 92 -16.06 -12.50 -26.91
N ASP A 93 -15.37 -11.73 -27.76
CA ASP A 93 -15.94 -11.14 -29.01
C ASP A 93 -15.19 -11.59 -30.30
N TYR A 94 -14.97 -12.89 -30.48
CA TYR A 94 -14.68 -13.43 -31.83
C TYR A 94 -15.64 -14.58 -32.14
N ASP A 95 -16.80 -14.18 -32.67
CA ASP A 95 -17.77 -15.06 -33.28
C ASP A 95 -17.12 -15.71 -34.52
N SER A 96 -16.68 -16.96 -34.35
CA SER A 96 -16.11 -17.77 -35.43
C SER A 96 -17.24 -18.40 -36.24
N ASP A 97 -17.92 -17.59 -37.06
CA ASP A 97 -18.70 -18.12 -38.17
C ASP A 97 -17.77 -18.42 -39.34
N ALA A 98 -17.43 -19.69 -39.49
CA ALA A 98 -16.68 -20.19 -40.62
C ALA A 98 -17.61 -20.30 -41.83
N THR A 99 -17.61 -19.29 -42.71
CA THR A 99 -17.92 -19.51 -44.13
C THR A 99 -16.94 -18.74 -45.03
N GLU A 100 -16.28 -19.51 -45.91
CA GLU A 100 -15.40 -19.06 -46.98
C GLU A 100 -16.10 -17.99 -47.85
N THR A 101 -15.41 -16.89 -48.16
CA THR A 101 -15.42 -16.30 -49.51
C THR A 101 -14.18 -15.45 -49.74
N ASP A 102 -13.54 -15.69 -50.88
CA ASP A 102 -12.45 -14.93 -51.46
C ASP A 102 -12.76 -13.43 -51.64
N ILE A 103 -11.68 -12.67 -51.85
CA ILE A 103 -11.54 -11.43 -52.66
C ILE A 103 -11.12 -10.15 -51.86
N THR A 104 -9.86 -9.77 -52.14
CA THR A 104 -9.22 -8.43 -52.16
C THR A 104 -8.67 -7.74 -50.89
N PRO A 105 -7.44 -7.18 -50.96
CA PRO A 105 -6.89 -6.29 -49.95
C PRO A 105 -7.33 -4.84 -50.21
N SER A 106 -7.98 -4.18 -49.25
CA SER A 106 -8.21 -2.74 -49.31
C SER A 106 -8.00 -2.10 -47.93
N MET A 107 -7.23 -1.01 -47.96
CA MET A 107 -6.75 -0.23 -46.83
C MET A 107 -7.86 0.37 -45.98
N SER A 108 -7.66 0.40 -44.65
CA SER A 108 -8.30 1.34 -43.73
C SER A 108 -7.45 1.45 -42.47
N GLN A 109 -6.50 2.40 -42.46
CA GLN A 109 -5.55 2.67 -41.36
C GLN A 109 -5.94 3.87 -40.48
N ASP A 110 -7.19 4.33 -40.52
CA ASP A 110 -7.55 5.64 -39.93
C ASP A 110 -8.23 5.61 -38.56
N THR A 111 -8.51 4.43 -37.98
CA THR A 111 -9.19 4.34 -36.67
C THR A 111 -8.26 4.11 -35.47
N GLN A 112 -7.03 3.64 -35.67
CA GLN A 112 -6.09 3.35 -34.58
C GLN A 112 -5.47 4.62 -33.96
N TYR A 113 -5.17 5.64 -34.79
CA TYR A 113 -4.46 6.86 -34.36
C TYR A 113 -5.24 7.73 -33.36
N THR A 114 -6.57 7.68 -33.40
CA THR A 114 -7.44 8.55 -32.60
C THR A 114 -7.59 8.05 -31.16
N GLN A 115 -7.61 6.73 -30.95
CA GLN A 115 -7.74 6.12 -29.61
C GLN A 115 -6.44 6.26 -28.80
N ASP A 116 -5.28 6.07 -29.42
CA ASP A 116 -3.98 6.22 -28.76
C ASP A 116 -3.71 7.67 -28.32
N THR A 117 -4.17 8.63 -29.13
CA THR A 117 -4.02 10.07 -28.84
C THR A 117 -4.93 10.49 -27.67
N GLN A 118 -6.18 10.01 -27.61
CA GLN A 118 -7.08 10.29 -26.49
C GLN A 118 -6.62 9.63 -25.18
N HIS A 119 -6.10 8.40 -25.25
CA HIS A 119 -5.57 7.73 -24.07
C HIS A 119 -4.35 8.48 -23.51
N ALA A 120 -3.42 8.93 -24.36
CA ALA A 120 -2.24 9.69 -23.93
C ALA A 120 -2.61 11.04 -23.30
N GLN A 121 -3.58 11.76 -23.86
CA GLN A 121 -4.06 13.04 -23.33
C GLN A 121 -4.74 12.88 -21.97
N ASN A 122 -5.57 11.84 -21.80
CA ASN A 122 -6.21 11.53 -20.53
C ASN A 122 -5.17 11.20 -19.45
N THR A 123 -4.19 10.35 -19.76
CA THR A 123 -3.10 10.00 -18.83
C THR A 123 -2.31 11.24 -18.40
N GLN A 124 -2.00 12.15 -19.33
CA GLN A 124 -1.28 13.37 -19.02
C GLN A 124 -2.09 14.31 -18.10
N MET A 125 -3.41 14.40 -18.31
CA MET A 125 -4.31 15.17 -17.46
C MET A 125 -4.37 14.61 -16.03
N TYR A 126 -4.41 13.29 -15.85
CA TYR A 126 -4.36 12.67 -14.52
C TYR A 126 -3.03 12.96 -13.82
N ILE A 127 -1.90 12.86 -14.54
CA ILE A 127 -0.57 13.14 -13.98
C ILE A 127 -0.46 14.59 -13.52
N CYS A 128 -0.94 15.56 -14.32
CA CYS A 128 -0.92 16.97 -13.96
C CYS A 128 -1.76 17.26 -12.72
N ARG A 129 -2.95 16.67 -12.61
CA ARG A 129 -3.82 16.80 -11.42
C ARG A 129 -3.18 16.20 -10.18
N LEU A 130 -2.54 15.04 -10.31
CA LEU A 130 -1.87 14.39 -9.19
C LEU A 130 -0.67 15.20 -8.68
N LYS A 131 0.14 15.75 -9.60
CA LYS A 131 1.28 16.62 -9.26
C LYS A 131 0.82 17.87 -8.52
N LYS A 132 -0.27 18.50 -8.97
CA LYS A 132 -0.86 19.66 -8.29
C LYS A 132 -1.36 19.30 -6.89
N PHE A 133 -2.09 18.20 -6.75
CA PHE A 133 -2.57 17.74 -5.44
C PHE A 133 -1.42 17.50 -4.45
N ILE A 134 -0.36 16.81 -4.88
CA ILE A 134 0.81 16.55 -4.02
C ILE A 134 1.49 17.86 -3.61
N HIS A 135 1.68 18.80 -4.54
CA HIS A 135 2.25 20.11 -4.25
C HIS A 135 1.42 20.86 -3.20
N ASP A 136 0.10 20.90 -3.36
CA ASP A 136 -0.80 21.59 -2.43
C ASP A 136 -0.79 20.92 -1.04
N GLN A 137 -0.72 19.59 -0.96
CA GLN A 137 -0.58 18.87 0.30
C GLN A 137 0.76 19.16 1.00
N VAL A 138 1.84 19.31 0.23
CA VAL A 138 3.17 19.64 0.77
C VAL A 138 3.21 21.09 1.28
N GLN A 139 2.55 22.04 0.59
CA GLN A 139 2.48 23.43 1.06
C GLN A 139 1.68 23.59 2.36
N LEU A 140 0.66 22.77 2.58
CA LEU A 140 -0.11 22.75 3.83
C LEU A 140 0.66 22.19 5.04
N LEU A 141 1.78 21.50 4.81
CA LEU A 141 2.64 20.96 5.87
C LEU A 141 3.76 21.92 6.31
N TRP A 142 3.91 23.06 5.62
CA TRP A 142 4.96 24.07 5.86
C TRP A 142 4.43 25.41 6.41
N TYR A 143 3.18 25.43 6.90
CA TYR A 143 2.59 26.47 7.74
C TYR A 143 2.11 25.84 9.05
#